data_AF-A0A8K0Y5D0-F1
#
_entry.id   AF-A0A8K0Y5D0-F1
#
_cell.length_a   1.000
_cell.length_b   1.000
_cell.length_c   1.000
_cell.angle_alpha   90.00
_cell.angle_beta   90.00
_cell.angle_gamma   90.00
#
_symmetry.space_group_name_H-M   'P 1'
#
loop_
_entity.id
_entity.type
_entity.pdbx_description
1 polymer ?
#
loop_
_entity_poly.entity_id
_entity_poly.type
_entity_poly.pdbx_seq_one_letter_code
_entity_poly.pdbx_strand_id
1 'polypeptide(L)'
;MKKHSALKQSLSAAAGKPVPLEPNPTVLPKTKQQSKDVLVGAFYAPEVRKALRFIEAESGLTLKQLLGRAINQLAVEYGKPEPYTDTDHRSQN
;
A
#
# COMPACT_ATOMS: atom_id res chain seq x y z
N MET A 1 7.22 41.86 -24.31
CA MET A 1 7.05 40.39 -24.43
C MET A 1 5.56 40.08 -24.32
N LYS A 2 4.93 39.73 -25.45
CA LYS A 2 3.47 39.59 -25.59
C LYS A 2 3.03 38.24 -25.03
N LYS A 3 2.28 38.23 -23.92
CA LYS A 3 1.70 37.03 -23.32
C LYS A 3 0.44 36.62 -24.10
N HIS A 4 0.57 35.69 -25.04
CA HIS A 4 -0.58 35.15 -25.75
C HIS A 4 -1.02 33.80 -25.15
N SER A 5 -2.11 33.90 -24.38
CA SER A 5 -3.30 33.04 -24.51
C SER A 5 -3.14 31.52 -24.27
N ALA A 6 -2.94 31.12 -23.02
CA ALA A 6 -3.29 29.76 -22.55
C ALA A 6 -4.81 29.49 -22.59
N LEU A 7 -5.63 30.55 -22.63
CA LEU A 7 -7.10 30.46 -22.68
C LEU A 7 -7.64 29.99 -24.05
N LYS A 8 -6.86 30.09 -25.14
CA LYS A 8 -7.27 29.53 -26.45
C LYS A 8 -7.15 28.00 -26.51
N GLN A 9 -6.30 27.41 -25.67
CA GLN A 9 -6.09 25.96 -25.65
C GLN A 9 -7.25 25.22 -24.97
N SER A 10 -7.86 25.78 -23.93
CA SER A 10 -9.00 25.15 -23.25
C SER A 10 -10.30 25.22 -24.06
N LEU A 11 -10.51 26.28 -24.85
CA LEU A 11 -11.69 26.38 -25.73
C LEU A 11 -11.61 25.47 -26.96
N SER A 12 -10.41 25.13 -27.43
CA SER A 12 -10.23 24.22 -28.57
C SER A 12 -10.40 22.74 -28.21
N ALA A 13 -10.36 22.39 -26.92
CA ALA A 13 -10.59 21.01 -26.44
C ALA A 13 -12.09 20.64 -26.36
N ALA A 14 -12.99 21.62 -26.40
CA ALA A 14 -14.44 21.41 -26.36
C ALA A 14 -15.09 21.26 -27.76
N ALA A 15 -14.33 21.45 -28.85
CA ALA A 15 -14.77 21.23 -30.22
C ALA A 15 -14.25 19.87 -30.71
N GLY A 16 -15.01 18.81 -30.43
CA GLY A 16 -14.63 17.40 -30.59
C GLY A 16 -13.92 17.06 -31.90
N LYS A 17 -12.59 16.96 -31.84
CA LYS A 17 -11.73 16.36 -32.86
C LYS A 17 -10.86 15.29 -32.20
N PRO A 18 -10.86 14.04 -32.69
CA PRO A 18 -10.15 12.93 -32.06
C PRO A 18 -8.64 13.12 -32.24
N VAL A 19 -7.92 13.18 -31.11
CA VAL A 19 -6.45 13.17 -31.10
C VAL A 19 -5.97 11.72 -31.25
N PRO A 20 -5.05 11.42 -32.18
CA PRO A 20 -4.56 10.06 -32.39
C PRO A 20 -3.80 9.55 -31.16
N LEU A 21 -4.08 8.31 -30.76
CA LEU A 21 -3.38 7.60 -29.70
C LEU A 21 -2.01 7.15 -30.22
N GLU A 22 -0.96 7.94 -29.97
CA GLU A 22 0.41 7.44 -30.06
C GLU A 22 0.73 6.59 -28.81
N PRO A 23 1.20 5.34 -28.95
CA PRO A 23 1.57 4.51 -27.82
C PRO A 23 2.91 4.98 -27.26
N ASN A 24 2.86 5.72 -26.16
CA ASN A 24 4.04 6.04 -25.36
C ASN A 24 4.53 4.75 -24.68
N PRO A 25 5.73 4.21 -25.02
CA PRO A 25 6.27 3.06 -24.30
C PRO A 25 6.71 3.54 -22.92
N THR A 26 5.80 3.43 -21.95
CA THR A 26 6.12 3.64 -20.54
C THR A 26 7.13 2.56 -20.15
N VAL A 27 8.39 2.95 -20.03
CA VAL A 27 9.47 2.11 -19.52
C VAL A 27 9.10 1.71 -18.08
N LEU A 28 8.73 0.44 -17.90
CA LEU A 28 8.49 -0.14 -16.56
C LEU A 28 9.77 0.02 -15.72
N PRO A 29 9.70 0.60 -14.51
CA PRO A 29 10.85 0.62 -13.63
C PRO A 29 11.24 -0.81 -13.25
N LYS A 30 12.54 -1.06 -13.36
CA LYS A 30 13.24 -2.33 -13.16
C LYS A 30 12.74 -3.09 -11.94
N THR A 31 12.54 -4.39 -12.12
CA THR A 31 12.21 -5.42 -11.14
C THR A 31 12.89 -5.15 -9.80
N LYS A 32 12.10 -4.62 -8.85
CA LYS A 32 12.48 -4.56 -7.45
C LYS A 32 12.62 -6.01 -6.99
N GLN A 33 13.80 -6.34 -6.48
CA GLN A 33 14.12 -7.61 -5.83
C GLN A 33 12.88 -8.14 -5.09
N GLN A 34 12.38 -9.32 -5.49
CA GLN A 34 11.21 -9.94 -4.86
C GLN A 34 11.49 -10.05 -3.37
N SER A 35 10.97 -9.12 -2.57
CA SER A 35 10.80 -9.33 -1.15
C SER A 35 10.04 -10.64 -1.04
N LYS A 36 10.52 -11.58 -0.21
CA LYS A 36 9.80 -12.84 0.08
C LYS A 36 8.54 -12.58 0.93
N ASP A 37 7.95 -11.40 0.80
CA ASP A 37 6.77 -10.96 1.50
C ASP A 37 5.56 -11.42 0.71
N VAL A 38 4.73 -12.25 1.33
CA VAL A 38 3.46 -12.69 0.76
C VAL A 38 2.36 -11.83 1.38
N LEU A 39 1.54 -11.18 0.53
CA LEU A 39 0.37 -10.44 1.00
C LEU A 39 -0.71 -11.44 1.41
N VAL A 40 -0.93 -11.55 2.72
CA VAL A 40 -2.06 -12.31 3.28
C VAL A 40 -3.14 -11.30 3.66
N GLY A 41 -4.27 -11.33 2.95
CA GLY A 41 -5.38 -10.41 3.16
C GLY A 41 -6.72 -11.13 3.12
N ALA A 42 -7.67 -10.63 3.92
CA ALA A 42 -9.06 -11.05 3.90
C ALA A 42 -9.97 -9.82 4.03
N PHE A 43 -11.22 -9.95 3.59
CA PHE A 43 -12.22 -8.89 3.77
C PHE A 43 -12.76 -8.96 5.19
N TYR A 44 -12.57 -7.88 5.94
CA TYR A 44 -13.09 -7.73 7.29
C TYR A 44 -14.11 -6.60 7.36
N ALA A 45 -15.00 -6.67 8.35
CA ALA A 45 -15.92 -5.59 8.66
C ALA A 45 -15.16 -4.32 9.10
N PRO A 46 -15.72 -3.12 8.88
CA PRO A 46 -15.06 -1.86 9.25
C PRO A 46 -14.82 -1.71 10.77
N GLU A 47 -15.61 -2.40 11.60
CA GLU A 47 -15.43 -2.43 13.05
C GLU A 47 -14.08 -3.05 13.46
N VAL A 48 -13.61 -4.07 12.72
CA VAL A 48 -12.30 -4.70 12.96
C VAL A 48 -11.18 -3.68 12.79
N ARG A 49 -11.28 -2.82 11.78
CA ARG A 49 -10.31 -1.74 11.55
C ARG A 49 -10.28 -0.73 12.69
N LYS A 50 -11.44 -0.41 13.28
CA LYS A 50 -11.52 0.52 14.42
C LYS A 50 -10.86 -0.09 15.66
N ALA A 51 -11.17 -1.35 15.96
CA ALA A 51 -10.57 -2.08 17.07
C ALA A 51 -9.05 -2.18 16.92
N LEU A 52 -8.56 -2.58 15.74
CA LEU A 52 -7.13 -2.67 15.47
C LEU A 52 -6.41 -1.34 15.69
N ARG A 53 -6.98 -0.23 15.21
CA ARG A 53 -6.42 1.11 15.43
C ARG A 53 -6.40 1.53 16.90
N PHE A 54 -7.42 1.16 17.66
CA PHE A 54 -7.47 1.45 19.08
C PHE A 54 -6.34 0.71 19.81
N ILE A 55 -6.12 -0.55 19.47
CA ILE A 55 -5.07 -1.37 20.10
C ILE A 55 -3.67 -0.91 19.65
N GLU A 56 -3.50 -0.47 18.41
CA GLU A 56 -2.24 0.17 17.95
C GLU A 56 -1.92 1.43 18.78
N ALA A 57 -2.92 2.27 19.05
CA ALA A 57 -2.75 3.47 19.86
C ALA A 57 -2.40 3.15 21.33
N GLU A 58 -2.96 2.08 21.89
CA GLU A 58 -2.72 1.65 23.27
C GLU A 58 -1.36 0.95 23.44
N SER A 59 -0.99 0.08 22.50
CA SER A 59 0.21 -0.76 22.60
C SER A 59 1.47 -0.07 22.06
N GLY A 60 1.33 0.97 21.23
CA GLY A 60 2.45 1.59 20.51
C GLY A 60 3.15 0.68 19.50
N LEU A 61 2.56 -0.49 19.23
CA LEU A 61 3.05 -1.47 18.27
C LEU A 61 2.44 -1.22 16.90
N THR A 62 3.18 -1.56 15.85
CA THR A 62 2.64 -1.49 14.49
C THR A 62 1.58 -2.57 14.26
N LEU A 63 0.61 -2.31 13.37
CA LEU A 63 -0.38 -3.31 12.97
C LEU A 63 0.24 -4.66 12.57
N LYS A 64 1.37 -4.62 11.84
CA LYS A 64 2.10 -5.82 11.39
C LYS A 64 2.55 -6.68 12.58
N GLN A 65 3.00 -6.06 13.67
CA GLN A 65 3.45 -6.75 14.88
C GLN A 65 2.30 -7.32 15.67
N LEU A 66 1.20 -6.57 15.79
CA LEU A 66 0.02 -7.03 16.48
C LEU A 66 -0.58 -8.26 15.79
N LEU A 67 -0.70 -8.20 14.46
CA LEU A 67 -1.13 -9.34 13.66
C LEU A 67 -0.13 -10.49 13.74
N GLY A 68 1.17 -10.21 13.64
CA GLY A 68 2.22 -11.23 13.75
C GLY A 68 2.18 -11.99 15.09
N ARG A 69 1.98 -11.28 16.20
CA ARG A 69 1.83 -11.88 17.52
C ARG A 69 0.55 -12.71 17.64
N ALA A 70 -0.58 -12.22 17.11
CA ALA A 70 -1.83 -12.98 17.09
C ALA A 70 -1.68 -14.27 16.25
N ILE A 71 -0.97 -14.20 15.12
CA ILE A 71 -0.65 -15.37 14.30
C ILE A 71 0.21 -16.37 15.08
N ASN A 72 1.21 -15.92 15.84
CA ASN A 72 2.02 -16.82 16.67
C ASN A 72 1.18 -17.48 17.77
N GLN A 73 0.30 -16.73 18.44
CA GLN A 73 -0.61 -17.31 19.45
C GLN A 73 -1.50 -18.39 18.86
N LEU A 74 -2.07 -18.16 17.66
CA LEU A 74 -2.80 -19.19 16.93
C LEU A 74 -1.88 -20.36 16.56
N ALA A 75 -0.68 -20.11 16.05
CA ALA A 75 0.26 -21.18 15.67
C ALA A 75 0.59 -22.09 16.86
N VAL A 76 0.78 -21.54 18.06
CA VAL A 76 1.00 -22.30 19.31
C VAL A 76 -0.22 -23.15 19.66
N GLU A 77 -1.44 -22.61 19.55
CA GLU A 77 -2.68 -23.36 19.79
C GLU A 77 -2.82 -24.56 18.85
N TYR A 78 -2.40 -24.41 17.59
CA TYR A 78 -2.43 -25.49 16.58
C TYR A 78 -1.16 -26.36 16.55
N GLY A 79 -0.23 -26.18 17.49
CA GLY A 79 1.04 -26.95 17.56
C GLY A 79 1.95 -26.75 16.35
N LYS A 80 1.88 -25.59 15.69
CA LYS A 80 2.72 -25.20 14.55
C LYS A 80 3.88 -24.32 15.02
N PRO A 81 5.03 -24.36 14.31
CA PRO A 81 6.14 -23.46 14.60
C PRO A 81 5.72 -22.00 14.36
N GLU A 82 6.19 -21.09 15.21
CA GLU A 82 5.88 -19.66 15.15
C GLU A 82 6.43 -19.04 13.85
N PRO A 83 5.56 -18.60 12.92
CA PRO A 83 6.01 -18.11 11.61
C PRO A 83 6.47 -16.64 11.64
N TYR A 84 6.10 -15.88 12.67
CA TYR A 84 6.43 -14.46 12.76
C TYR A 84 7.59 -14.22 13.72
N THR A 85 8.67 -13.61 13.21
CA THR A 85 9.79 -13.09 14.01
C THR A 85 9.87 -11.58 13.82
N ASP A 86 9.92 -10.84 14.92
CA ASP A 86 10.04 -9.39 14.91
C ASP A 86 11.49 -8.99 14.54
N THR A 87 11.76 -8.84 13.24
CA THR A 87 13.09 -8.47 12.73
C THR A 87 13.22 -6.97 12.42
N ASP A 88 12.12 -6.21 12.47
CA ASP A 88 12.06 -4.81 12.00
C ASP A 88 12.40 -3.76 13.08
N HIS A 89 12.48 -4.10 14.38
CA HIS A 89 12.74 -3.13 15.47
C HIS A 89 14.22 -2.78 15.73
N ARG A 90 15.18 -3.38 15.01
CA ARG A 90 16.62 -3.13 15.27
C ARG A 90 17.19 -1.86 14.60
N SER A 91 16.41 -1.12 13.81
CA SER A 91 16.96 -0.03 12.97
C SER A 91 16.51 1.40 13.32
N GLN A 92 16.05 1.66 14.55
CA GLN A 92 15.66 3.02 14.97
C GLN A 92 16.16 3.37 16.38
N ASN A 93 17.45 3.15 16.68
CA ASN A 93 18.11 3.81 17.81
C ASN A 93 19.54 4.23 17.47
#